data_AF-A0A817S1C1-F1
#
_entry.id   AF-A0A817S1C1-F1
#
_cell.length_a   1.000
_cell.length_b   1.000
_cell.length_c   1.000
_cell.angle_alpha   90.00
_cell.angle_beta   90.00
_cell.angle_gamma   90.00
#
_symmetry.space_group_name_H-M   'P 1'
#
loop_
_entity.id
_entity.type
_entity.pdbx_description
1 polymer ?
#
loop_
_entity_poly.entity_id
_entity_poly.type
_entity_poly.pdbx_seq_one_letter_code
_entity_poly.pdbx_strand_id
1 'polypeptide(L)'
;IPDFRSSINTILPTGPGVWELRDHPGVKRSPTAFTVNMTKAIPSATHMALVELARQNLLQFVVSQNIDGLHLRSGLPSTLIAELHGNSNLEVCKKCQTKCLRDYRTRTAVKAHDHQTTRKCSKCRSTLYDSIINFGESLPKQELEASFEHARKADVCLVLGSSLRVTPAADIPQMVGKRGGKLIIG
;
A
#
# COMPACT_ATOMS: atom_id res chain seq x y z
N ILE A 1 -9.98 -4.85 5.97
CA ILE A 1 -9.62 -3.48 6.42
C ILE A 1 -10.55 -2.53 5.69
N PRO A 2 -11.21 -1.56 6.33
CA PRO A 2 -12.09 -0.62 5.65
C PRO A 2 -11.31 0.19 4.60
N ASP A 3 -11.94 0.46 3.46
CA ASP A 3 -11.33 1.26 2.42
C ASP A 3 -11.43 2.77 2.71
N PHE A 4 -10.94 3.54 1.76
CA PHE A 4 -10.91 4.99 1.82
C PHE A 4 -12.14 5.65 1.19
N ARG A 5 -12.75 5.07 0.14
CA ARG A 5 -13.72 5.77 -0.72
C ARG A 5 -15.00 5.01 -1.05
N SER A 6 -15.30 3.91 -0.37
CA SER A 6 -16.61 3.28 -0.53
C SER A 6 -17.73 4.26 -0.25
N SER A 7 -18.73 4.31 -1.13
CA SER A 7 -19.89 5.21 -1.01
C SER A 7 -20.66 4.97 0.30
N ILE A 8 -21.45 5.97 0.73
CA ILE A 8 -22.40 5.84 1.84
C ILE A 8 -23.37 4.65 1.67
N ASN A 9 -23.65 4.25 0.42
CA ASN A 9 -24.54 3.13 0.07
C ASN A 9 -23.78 1.84 -0.27
N THR A 10 -22.54 1.69 0.19
CA THR A 10 -21.73 0.50 -0.11
C THR A 10 -22.35 -0.77 0.48
N ILE A 11 -22.26 -1.87 -0.28
CA ILE A 11 -22.60 -3.22 0.20
C ILE A 11 -21.47 -3.86 1.01
N LEU A 12 -20.30 -3.20 1.09
CA LEU A 12 -19.17 -3.76 1.82
C LEU A 12 -19.49 -3.83 3.33
N PRO A 13 -19.17 -4.95 4.00
CA PRO A 13 -19.43 -5.11 5.43
C PRO A 13 -18.62 -4.16 6.31
N THR A 14 -17.56 -3.54 5.76
CA THR A 14 -16.78 -2.48 6.42
C THR A 14 -17.53 -1.14 6.49
N GLY A 15 -18.62 -1.00 5.75
CA GLY A 15 -19.36 0.25 5.58
C GLY A 15 -18.59 1.28 4.74
N PRO A 16 -19.06 2.54 4.72
CA PRO A 16 -18.52 3.59 3.89
C PRO A 16 -17.04 3.89 4.17
N GLY A 17 -16.35 4.34 3.12
CA GLY A 17 -14.95 4.70 3.15
C GLY A 17 -14.67 5.89 4.05
N VAL A 18 -13.44 5.97 4.56
CA VAL A 18 -13.05 7.01 5.54
C VAL A 18 -13.24 8.43 4.99
N TRP A 19 -12.97 8.67 3.70
CA TRP A 19 -13.16 9.99 3.09
C TRP A 19 -14.63 10.30 2.83
N GLU A 20 -15.41 9.31 2.42
CA GLU A 20 -16.84 9.50 2.17
C GLU A 20 -17.57 9.96 3.44
N LEU A 21 -17.20 9.41 4.60
CA LEU A 21 -17.72 9.82 5.90
C LEU A 21 -17.28 11.23 6.30
N ARG A 22 -16.11 11.66 5.86
CA ARG A 22 -15.61 13.02 6.10
C ARG A 22 -16.37 14.05 5.27
N ASP A 23 -16.70 13.69 4.03
CA ASP A 23 -17.43 14.56 3.09
C ASP A 23 -18.94 14.60 3.39
N HIS A 24 -19.47 13.62 4.14
CA HIS A 24 -20.87 13.55 4.57
C HIS A 24 -21.00 13.62 6.11
N PRO A 25 -20.79 14.80 6.72
CA PRO A 25 -20.87 14.97 8.16
C PRO A 25 -22.28 14.60 8.66
N GLY A 26 -22.36 13.63 9.59
CA GLY A 26 -23.62 13.11 10.13
C GLY A 26 -23.86 11.64 9.78
N VAL A 27 -23.26 11.13 8.71
CA VAL A 27 -23.25 9.70 8.40
C VAL A 27 -22.20 9.01 9.28
N LYS A 28 -22.62 8.00 10.04
CA LYS A 28 -21.72 7.14 10.82
C LYS A 28 -21.72 5.74 10.24
N ARG A 29 -20.60 5.03 10.40
CA ARG A 29 -20.58 3.58 10.13
C ARG A 29 -21.61 2.90 11.04
N SER A 30 -22.26 1.87 10.49
CA SER A 30 -23.09 0.98 11.30
C SER A 30 -22.29 0.48 12.50
N PRO A 31 -22.88 0.40 13.71
CA PRO A 31 -22.26 -0.28 14.85
C PRO A 31 -21.85 -1.72 14.56
N THR A 32 -22.50 -2.36 13.58
CA THR A 32 -22.21 -3.73 13.11
C THR A 32 -21.14 -3.80 12.01
N ALA A 33 -20.55 -2.66 11.61
CA ALA A 33 -19.56 -2.62 10.54
C ALA A 33 -18.30 -3.39 10.96
N PHE A 34 -17.94 -4.39 10.15
CA PHE A 34 -16.80 -5.24 10.42
C PHE A 34 -15.49 -4.46 10.28
N THR A 35 -14.78 -4.25 11.38
CA THR A 35 -13.48 -3.58 11.39
C THR A 35 -12.44 -4.47 12.03
N VAL A 36 -11.34 -4.70 11.30
CA VAL A 36 -10.18 -5.46 11.79
C VAL A 36 -9.03 -4.50 11.99
N ASN A 37 -8.36 -4.61 13.14
CA ASN A 37 -7.09 -3.91 13.36
C ASN A 37 -6.06 -4.42 12.33
N MET A 38 -5.40 -3.51 11.60
CA MET A 38 -4.42 -3.86 10.56
C MET A 38 -3.36 -4.85 11.05
N THR A 39 -2.89 -4.74 12.30
CA THR A 39 -1.87 -5.66 12.84
C THR A 39 -2.38 -7.09 13.02
N LYS A 40 -3.69 -7.27 13.19
CA LYS A 40 -4.37 -8.58 13.31
C LYS A 40 -4.93 -9.09 11.99
N ALA A 41 -4.95 -8.26 10.95
CA ALA A 41 -5.45 -8.68 9.64
C ALA A 41 -4.56 -9.79 9.08
N ILE A 42 -5.17 -10.79 8.44
CA ILE A 42 -4.47 -11.85 7.70
C ILE A 42 -4.61 -11.59 6.20
N PRO A 43 -3.65 -12.04 5.37
CA PRO A 43 -3.76 -11.95 3.92
C PRO A 43 -5.07 -12.57 3.40
N SER A 44 -5.71 -11.90 2.45
CA SER A 44 -6.93 -12.41 1.80
C SER A 44 -6.61 -13.42 0.69
N ALA A 45 -7.65 -14.09 0.17
CA ALA A 45 -7.53 -14.98 -1.00
C ALA A 45 -6.86 -14.29 -2.20
N THR A 46 -7.13 -13.01 -2.44
CA THR A 46 -6.47 -12.23 -3.51
C THR A 46 -4.97 -12.10 -3.28
N HIS A 47 -4.54 -11.85 -2.03
CA HIS A 47 -3.11 -11.78 -1.72
C HIS A 47 -2.44 -13.14 -2.00
N MET A 48 -3.08 -14.24 -1.59
CA MET A 48 -2.57 -15.59 -1.84
C MET A 48 -2.54 -15.94 -3.33
N ALA A 49 -3.54 -15.50 -4.10
CA ALA A 49 -3.56 -15.70 -5.56
C ALA A 49 -2.40 -14.97 -6.24
N LEU A 50 -2.06 -13.74 -5.82
CA LEU A 50 -0.91 -13.01 -6.36
C LEU A 50 0.42 -13.71 -6.04
N VAL A 51 0.54 -14.30 -4.84
CA VAL A 51 1.72 -15.10 -4.48
C VAL A 51 1.86 -16.32 -5.39
N GLU A 52 0.75 -17.02 -5.66
CA GLU A 52 0.77 -18.19 -6.56
C GLU A 52 1.11 -17.79 -8.00
N LEU A 53 0.57 -16.68 -8.50
CA LEU A 53 0.94 -16.15 -9.82
C LEU A 53 2.43 -15.77 -9.89
N ALA A 54 3.00 -15.20 -8.82
CA ALA A 54 4.43 -14.91 -8.75
C ALA A 54 5.25 -16.21 -8.78
N ARG A 55 4.82 -17.24 -8.03
CA ARG A 55 5.47 -18.55 -7.99
C ARG A 55 5.46 -19.26 -9.35
N GLN A 56 4.41 -19.05 -10.14
CA GLN A 56 4.30 -19.57 -11.51
C GLN A 56 4.98 -18.66 -12.55
N ASN A 57 5.66 -17.59 -12.13
CA ASN A 57 6.29 -16.60 -13.01
C ASN A 57 5.29 -15.89 -13.97
N LEU A 58 4.01 -15.85 -13.60
CA LEU A 58 2.96 -15.14 -14.35
C LEU A 58 2.81 -13.69 -13.87
N LEU A 59 3.20 -13.41 -12.62
CA LEU A 59 3.20 -12.07 -12.05
C LEU A 59 4.62 -11.58 -11.86
N GLN A 60 4.96 -10.52 -12.60
CA GLN A 60 6.32 -9.96 -12.64
C GLN A 60 6.55 -8.86 -11.59
N PHE A 61 5.51 -8.13 -11.20
CA PHE A 61 5.63 -7.04 -10.23
C PHE A 61 4.26 -6.64 -9.65
N VAL A 62 4.26 -6.20 -8.39
CA VAL A 62 3.11 -5.62 -7.70
C VAL A 62 3.41 -4.16 -7.38
N VAL A 63 2.47 -3.28 -7.70
CA VAL A 63 2.47 -1.91 -7.21
C VAL A 63 1.32 -1.78 -6.23
N SER A 64 1.62 -1.48 -4.96
CA SER A 64 0.61 -1.34 -3.91
C SER A 64 0.55 0.09 -3.38
N GLN A 65 -0.67 0.58 -3.19
CA GLN A 65 -0.97 1.82 -2.47
C GLN A 65 -1.33 1.55 -1.00
N ASN A 66 -1.46 0.27 -0.62
CA ASN A 66 -1.84 -0.13 0.73
C ASN A 66 -0.64 -0.05 1.66
N ILE A 67 -0.89 0.28 2.93
CA ILE A 67 0.13 0.39 3.98
C ILE A 67 0.05 -0.73 5.02
N ASP A 68 -0.80 -1.74 4.78
CA ASP A 68 -1.12 -2.81 5.74
C ASP A 68 -0.06 -3.93 5.82
N GLY A 69 0.88 -3.94 4.87
CA GLY A 69 1.94 -4.94 4.79
C GLY A 69 1.47 -6.35 4.47
N LEU A 70 0.22 -6.55 4.04
CA LEU A 70 -0.36 -7.87 3.83
C LEU A 70 0.25 -8.61 2.64
N HIS A 71 0.73 -7.91 1.61
CA HIS A 71 1.45 -8.54 0.49
C HIS A 71 2.76 -9.20 0.95
N LEU A 72 3.57 -8.50 1.76
CA LEU A 72 4.80 -9.11 2.30
C LEU A 72 4.47 -10.25 3.26
N ARG A 73 3.45 -10.07 4.11
CA ARG A 73 2.99 -11.11 5.05
C ARG A 73 2.35 -12.32 4.39
N SER A 74 1.89 -12.20 3.14
CA SER A 74 1.41 -13.36 2.35
C SER A 74 2.54 -14.21 1.78
N GLY A 75 3.79 -13.75 1.89
CA GLY A 75 4.96 -14.42 1.33
C GLY A 75 5.36 -13.91 -0.06
N LEU A 76 4.79 -12.79 -0.53
CA LEU A 76 5.25 -12.18 -1.77
C LEU A 76 6.70 -11.68 -1.59
N PRO A 77 7.64 -12.03 -2.48
CA PRO A 77 9.01 -11.56 -2.36
C PRO A 77 9.09 -10.03 -2.38
N SER A 78 9.87 -9.45 -1.47
CA SER A 78 10.04 -7.99 -1.39
C SER A 78 10.70 -7.37 -2.63
N THR A 79 11.30 -8.19 -3.49
CA THR A 79 11.88 -7.79 -4.78
C THR A 79 10.83 -7.62 -5.88
N LEU A 80 9.61 -8.12 -5.68
CA LEU A 80 8.53 -8.09 -6.66
C LEU A 80 7.42 -7.09 -6.28
N ILE A 81 7.67 -6.18 -5.34
CA ILE A 81 6.67 -5.22 -4.90
C ILE A 81 7.26 -3.83 -4.69
N ALA A 82 6.50 -2.82 -5.12
CA ALA A 82 6.68 -1.43 -4.73
C ALA A 82 5.52 -0.95 -3.84
N GLU A 83 5.84 -0.47 -2.64
CA GLU A 83 4.87 0.06 -1.67
C GLU A 83 4.86 1.60 -1.73
N LEU A 84 4.01 2.15 -2.60
CA LEU A 84 4.05 3.58 -2.94
C LEU A 84 3.78 4.51 -1.76
N HIS A 85 2.91 4.10 -0.83
CA HIS A 85 2.59 4.87 0.38
C HIS A 85 3.32 4.37 1.63
N GLY A 86 4.31 3.50 1.44
CA GLY A 86 5.04 2.85 2.53
C GLY A 86 4.26 1.72 3.18
N ASN A 87 4.73 1.31 4.36
CA ASN A 87 4.23 0.15 5.07
C ASN A 87 4.25 0.42 6.58
N SER A 88 3.12 0.14 7.24
CA SER A 88 2.92 0.39 8.68
C SER A 88 3.87 -0.37 9.58
N ASN A 89 4.52 -1.41 9.04
CA ASN A 89 5.43 -2.31 9.70
C ASN A 89 6.89 -2.05 9.30
N LEU A 90 7.17 -1.07 8.44
CA LEU A 90 8.50 -0.80 7.93
C LEU A 90 9.12 0.44 8.59
N GLU A 91 10.39 0.32 8.96
CA GLU A 91 11.25 1.45 9.31
C GLU A 91 12.42 1.55 8.34
N VAL A 92 12.89 2.77 8.09
CA VAL A 92 14.04 3.04 7.22
C VAL A 92 15.06 3.89 7.96
N CYS A 93 16.32 3.49 7.89
CA CYS A 93 17.42 4.31 8.36
C CYS A 93 17.81 5.35 7.30
N LYS A 94 17.62 6.65 7.57
CA LYS A 94 18.01 7.71 6.62
C LYS A 94 19.53 7.82 6.37
N LYS A 95 20.38 7.30 7.28
CA LYS A 95 21.84 7.33 7.14
C LYS A 95 22.40 6.23 6.23
N CYS A 96 21.96 4.98 6.44
CA CYS A 96 22.50 3.81 5.72
C CYS A 96 21.47 3.09 4.83
N GLN A 97 20.27 3.64 4.71
CA GLN A 97 19.16 3.12 3.88
C GLN A 97 18.71 1.69 4.23
N THR A 98 19.09 1.17 5.40
CA THR A 98 18.63 -0.15 5.86
C THR A 98 17.13 -0.10 6.14
N LYS A 99 16.39 -1.00 5.47
CA LYS A 99 14.97 -1.30 5.68
C LYS A 99 14.82 -2.33 6.81
N CYS A 100 13.97 -2.05 7.78
CA CYS A 100 13.71 -2.88 8.95
C CYS A 100 12.21 -3.20 9.04
N LEU A 101 11.81 -4.38 8.56
CA LEU A 101 10.43 -4.85 8.69
C LEU A 101 10.17 -5.39 10.10
N ARG A 102 9.00 -5.09 10.66
CA ARG A 102 8.56 -5.46 12.01
C ARG A 102 7.27 -6.26 11.96
N ASP A 103 7.00 -7.05 12.99
CA ASP A 103 5.72 -7.70 13.23
C ASP A 103 4.68 -6.76 13.89
N TYR A 104 5.08 -5.55 14.29
CA TYR A 104 4.23 -4.52 14.87
C TYR A 104 4.27 -3.19 14.11
N ARG A 105 3.29 -2.32 14.40
CA ARG A 105 3.20 -0.98 13.81
C ARG A 105 4.38 -0.10 14.25
N THR A 106 5.11 0.46 13.30
CA THR A 106 6.35 1.19 13.56
C THR A 106 6.13 2.64 13.98
N ARG A 107 5.08 3.29 13.46
CA ARG A 107 4.80 4.69 13.77
C ARG A 107 4.56 4.92 15.27
N THR A 108 5.38 5.76 15.89
CA THR A 108 5.27 6.18 17.30
C THR A 108 4.84 7.64 17.46
N ALA A 109 5.03 8.45 16.42
CA ALA A 109 4.77 9.88 16.47
C ALA A 109 3.27 10.20 16.35
N VAL A 110 2.85 11.22 17.10
CA VAL A 110 1.47 11.73 17.10
C VAL A 110 1.22 12.69 15.93
N LYS A 111 2.24 13.46 15.52
CA LYS A 111 2.13 14.44 14.43
C LYS A 111 2.22 13.75 13.07
N ALA A 112 1.45 14.25 12.09
CA ALA A 112 1.35 13.67 10.76
C ALA A 112 2.71 13.54 10.04
N HIS A 113 3.54 14.58 10.09
CA HIS A 113 4.80 14.68 9.34
C HIS A 113 6.04 14.40 10.18
N ASP A 114 5.86 13.91 11.40
CA ASP A 114 6.95 13.42 12.21
C ASP A 114 7.02 11.90 12.04
N HIS A 115 8.04 11.44 11.33
CA HIS A 115 8.28 10.02 11.07
C HIS A 115 9.31 9.43 12.01
N GLN A 116 9.85 10.22 12.96
CA GLN A 116 10.92 9.74 13.80
C GLN A 116 10.38 8.65 14.74
N THR A 117 11.08 7.53 14.77
CA THR A 117 10.80 6.45 15.72
C THR A 117 11.77 6.52 16.89
N THR A 118 11.42 5.87 17.99
CA THR A 118 12.29 5.78 19.18
C THR A 118 13.43 4.77 19.01
N ARG A 119 13.49 4.04 17.89
CA ARG A 119 14.39 2.90 17.68
C ARG A 119 15.65 3.29 16.90
N LYS A 120 16.71 2.50 17.07
CA LYS A 120 18.01 2.69 16.42
C LYS A 120 18.29 1.60 15.39
N CYS A 121 18.97 1.99 14.32
CA CYS A 121 19.41 1.08 13.27
C CYS A 121 20.43 0.09 13.83
N SER A 122 20.25 -1.20 13.52
CA SER A 122 21.19 -2.26 13.92
C SER A 122 22.57 -2.10 13.29
N LYS A 123 22.67 -1.53 12.08
CA LYS A 123 23.93 -1.39 11.34
C LYS A 123 24.75 -0.15 11.70
N CYS A 124 24.10 1.02 11.81
CA CYS A 124 24.81 2.29 11.98
C CYS A 124 24.40 3.09 13.23
N ARG A 125 23.50 2.54 14.06
CA ARG A 125 23.02 3.12 15.32
C ARG A 125 22.31 4.48 15.20
N SER A 126 22.11 5.02 14.00
CA SER A 126 21.27 6.20 13.77
C SER A 126 19.80 5.93 14.01
N THR A 127 19.02 6.99 14.22
CA THR A 127 17.56 6.91 14.43
C THR A 127 16.85 6.35 13.20
N LEU A 128 15.85 5.50 13.44
CA LEU A 128 14.97 4.95 12.42
C LEU A 128 13.74 5.82 12.23
N TYR A 129 13.19 5.80 11.02
CA TYR A 129 11.99 6.54 10.66
C TYR A 129 10.95 5.57 10.10
N ASP A 130 9.66 5.74 10.39
CA ASP A 130 8.64 4.96 9.71
C ASP A 130 8.58 5.35 8.22
N SER A 131 8.07 4.44 7.39
CA SER A 131 8.05 4.65 5.95
C SER A 131 6.72 5.18 5.42
N ILE A 132 5.75 5.50 6.28
CA ILE A 132 4.41 5.92 5.86
C ILE A 132 4.51 7.24 5.09
N ILE A 133 3.70 7.38 4.05
CA ILE A 133 3.57 8.63 3.30
C ILE A 133 2.21 9.25 3.62
N ASN A 134 2.24 10.47 4.16
CA ASN A 134 1.05 11.26 4.41
C ASN A 134 0.75 12.20 3.24
N PHE A 135 -0.41 12.83 3.28
CA PHE A 135 -0.78 13.83 2.29
C PHE A 135 0.22 14.99 2.26
N GLY A 136 0.60 15.44 1.07
CA GLY A 136 1.58 16.51 0.87
C GLY A 136 3.05 16.04 0.88
N GLU A 137 3.30 14.77 1.17
CA GLU A 137 4.65 14.18 1.08
C GLU A 137 4.89 13.55 -0.30
N SER A 138 6.15 13.54 -0.71
CA SER A 138 6.56 12.89 -1.96
C SER A 138 6.58 11.38 -1.79
N LEU A 139 6.12 10.65 -2.82
CA LEU A 139 6.27 9.20 -2.86
C LEU A 139 7.75 8.80 -2.87
N PRO A 140 8.10 7.59 -2.39
CA PRO A 140 9.47 7.10 -2.43
C PRO A 140 9.95 6.95 -3.88
N LYS A 141 10.97 7.72 -4.26
CA LYS A 141 11.49 7.78 -5.63
C LYS A 141 11.83 6.40 -6.21
N GLN A 142 12.52 5.56 -5.44
CA GLN A 142 12.92 4.21 -5.89
C GLN A 142 11.72 3.30 -6.18
N GLU A 143 10.69 3.33 -5.32
CA GLU A 143 9.48 2.53 -5.48
C GLU A 143 8.69 3.00 -6.72
N LEU A 144 8.62 4.32 -6.93
CA LEU A 144 7.95 4.91 -8.08
C LEU A 144 8.68 4.61 -9.40
N GLU A 145 10.01 4.76 -9.42
CA GLU A 145 10.85 4.43 -10.58
C GLU A 145 10.73 2.96 -10.98
N ALA A 146 10.81 2.04 -10.00
CA ALA A 146 10.61 0.62 -10.23
C ALA A 146 9.22 0.34 -10.82
N SER A 147 8.18 0.98 -10.26
CA SER A 147 6.80 0.84 -10.75
C SER A 147 6.66 1.24 -12.22
N PHE A 148 7.22 2.39 -12.61
CA PHE A 148 7.21 2.83 -14.02
C PHE A 148 8.12 1.97 -14.91
N GLU A 149 9.22 1.43 -14.39
CA GLU A 149 10.04 0.49 -15.16
C GLU A 149 9.28 -0.79 -15.50
N HIS A 150 8.60 -1.38 -14.52
CA HIS A 150 7.80 -2.58 -14.75
C HIS A 150 6.60 -2.30 -15.65
N ALA A 151 5.92 -1.18 -15.45
CA ALA A 151 4.80 -0.79 -16.31
C ALA A 151 5.24 -0.52 -17.77
N ARG A 152 6.47 -0.05 -18.02
CA ARG A 152 6.99 0.08 -19.40
C ARG A 152 7.14 -1.28 -20.10
N LYS A 153 7.43 -2.34 -19.34
CA LYS A 153 7.64 -3.70 -19.86
C LYS A 153 6.35 -4.52 -19.91
N ALA A 154 5.36 -4.21 -19.07
CA ALA A 154 4.15 -4.99 -18.90
C ALA A 154 3.25 -5.00 -20.14
N ASP A 155 2.91 -6.19 -20.62
CA ASP A 155 1.92 -6.48 -21.66
C ASP A 155 0.49 -6.56 -21.10
N VAL A 156 0.34 -6.91 -19.82
CA VAL A 156 -0.92 -6.91 -19.06
C VAL A 156 -0.74 -6.16 -17.74
N CYS A 157 -1.69 -5.30 -17.40
CA CYS A 157 -1.78 -4.67 -16.07
C CYS A 157 -3.15 -4.96 -15.44
N LEU A 158 -3.11 -5.62 -14.30
CA LEU A 158 -4.28 -5.93 -13.48
C LEU A 158 -4.38 -4.91 -12.33
N VAL A 159 -5.45 -4.13 -12.33
CA VAL A 159 -5.77 -3.18 -11.25
C VAL A 159 -6.84 -3.80 -10.37
N LEU A 160 -6.53 -3.98 -9.09
CA LEU A 160 -7.42 -4.59 -8.10
C LEU A 160 -7.72 -3.60 -6.98
N GLY A 161 -9.00 -3.30 -6.74
CA GLY A 161 -9.42 -2.56 -5.54
C GLY A 161 -8.86 -1.13 -5.44
N SER A 162 -8.65 -0.46 -6.58
CA SER A 162 -8.15 0.92 -6.65
C SER A 162 -9.10 1.78 -7.46
N SER A 163 -9.43 2.97 -6.95
CA SER A 163 -10.26 3.93 -7.68
C SER A 163 -9.50 4.66 -8.81
N LEU A 164 -8.17 4.48 -8.91
CA LEU A 164 -7.28 5.14 -9.89
C LEU A 164 -7.46 6.67 -9.99
N ARG A 165 -7.69 7.35 -8.86
CA ARG A 165 -7.93 8.80 -8.83
C ARG A 165 -6.71 9.64 -8.41
N VAL A 166 -5.73 9.02 -7.77
CA VAL A 166 -4.61 9.74 -7.14
C VAL A 166 -3.35 9.51 -7.95
N THR A 167 -2.81 10.58 -8.50
CA THR A 167 -1.51 10.58 -9.15
C THR A 167 -0.40 10.65 -8.10
N PRO A 168 0.79 10.10 -8.38
CA PRO A 168 1.20 9.44 -9.63
C PRO A 168 0.81 7.96 -9.76
N ALA A 169 0.16 7.36 -8.74
CA ALA A 169 -0.17 5.92 -8.77
C ALA A 169 -1.13 5.56 -9.92
N ALA A 170 -2.10 6.44 -10.23
CA ALA A 170 -3.04 6.26 -11.33
C ALA A 170 -2.38 6.31 -12.73
N ASP A 171 -1.20 6.92 -12.85
CA ASP A 171 -0.52 7.08 -14.14
C ASP A 171 0.16 5.78 -14.59
N ILE A 172 0.46 4.88 -13.65
CA ILE A 172 1.13 3.60 -13.91
C ILE A 172 0.30 2.70 -14.84
N PRO A 173 -0.97 2.34 -14.54
CA PRO A 173 -1.80 1.59 -15.48
C PRO A 173 -2.13 2.40 -16.73
N GLN A 174 -2.26 3.74 -16.63
CA GLN A 174 -2.51 4.58 -17.80
C GLN A 174 -1.38 4.46 -18.83
N MET A 175 -0.13 4.41 -18.38
CA MET A 175 1.03 4.21 -19.25
C MET A 175 0.99 2.86 -19.98
N VAL A 176 0.63 1.78 -19.28
CA VAL A 176 0.49 0.45 -19.90
C VAL A 176 -0.56 0.49 -21.01
N GLY A 177 -1.72 1.08 -20.75
CA GLY A 177 -2.79 1.21 -21.74
C GLY A 177 -2.39 2.07 -22.94
N LYS A 178 -1.73 3.22 -22.72
CA LYS A 178 -1.24 4.11 -23.80
C LYS A 178 -0.22 3.43 -24.72
N ARG A 179 0.54 2.46 -24.20
CA ARG A 179 1.48 1.64 -24.98
C ARG A 179 0.81 0.52 -25.78
N GLY A 180 -0.48 0.29 -25.58
CA GLY A 180 -1.22 -0.82 -26.19
C GLY A 180 -1.21 -2.12 -25.38
N GLY A 181 -0.76 -2.08 -24.11
CA GLY A 181 -0.91 -3.21 -23.18
C GLY A 181 -2.36 -3.41 -22.75
N LYS A 182 -2.71 -4.62 -22.34
CA LYS A 182 -4.07 -4.96 -21.87
C LYS A 182 -4.26 -4.46 -20.44
N LEU A 183 -5.33 -3.71 -20.20
CA LEU A 183 -5.75 -3.30 -18.86
C LEU A 183 -6.95 -4.12 -18.41
N ILE A 184 -6.85 -4.70 -17.21
CA ILE A 184 -7.95 -5.42 -16.56
C ILE A 184 -8.18 -4.72 -15.22
N ILE A 185 -9.41 -4.30 -14.94
CA ILE A 185 -9.76 -3.54 -13.73
C ILE A 185 -10.87 -4.31 -13.00
N GLY A 186 -10.67 -4.56 -11.70
CA GLY A 186 -11.60 -5.28 -10.83
C GLY A 186 -11.66 -4.75 -9.40
#